data_AF-A0A7J2ZDE0-F1
#
_entry.id   AF-A0A7J2ZDE0-F1
#
_cell.length_a   1.000
_cell.length_b   1.000
_cell.length_c   1.000
_cell.angle_alpha   90.00
_cell.angle_beta   90.00
_cell.angle_gamma   90.00
#
_symmetry.space_group_name_H-M   'P 1'
#
loop_
_entity.id
_entity.type
_entity.pdbx_description
1 polymer ?
#
loop_
_entity_poly.entity_id
_entity_poly.type
_entity_poly.pdbx_seq_one_letter_code
_entity_poly.pdbx_strand_id
1 'polypeptide(L)'
;MSDEQYGFILLSDEKWWNRLCERCKGGKKTHAFVRRNLVGPKKAEKLLFYVKRPSMQIRGVADFIERVAGDPKELWEKYGGETCLNSYKEYLAFLKGREKATFIRFTNFCELENPVPFEVLKKLSGVLKVPRGGKYISREIVNQLIT
;
A
#
# COMPACT_ATOMS: atom_id res chain seq x y z
N MET A 1 7.12 -17.13 9.12
CA MET A 1 7.34 -16.30 7.92
C MET A 1 8.84 -16.12 7.75
N SER A 2 9.40 -16.02 6.54
CA SER A 2 10.83 -15.75 6.41
C SER A 2 11.08 -14.27 6.70
N ASP A 3 12.18 -13.96 7.41
CA ASP A 3 12.55 -12.57 7.70
C ASP A 3 12.85 -11.76 6.43
N GLU A 4 13.03 -12.40 5.29
CA GLU A 4 13.20 -11.76 3.97
C GLU A 4 11.90 -11.19 3.38
N GLN A 5 10.72 -11.71 3.76
CA GLN A 5 9.40 -11.28 3.25
C GLN A 5 8.55 -10.63 4.35
N TYR A 6 9.20 -9.90 5.25
CA TYR A 6 8.55 -9.25 6.38
C TYR A 6 7.76 -7.99 5.96
N GLY A 7 8.40 -7.10 5.20
CA GLY A 7 7.78 -5.86 4.73
C GLY A 7 7.43 -5.91 3.24
N PHE A 8 6.40 -5.16 2.83
CA PHE A 8 6.09 -4.96 1.43
C PHE A 8 5.87 -3.47 1.10
N ILE A 9 6.57 -3.00 0.08
CA ILE A 9 6.46 -1.62 -0.40
C ILE A 9 5.29 -1.50 -1.38
N LEU A 10 4.30 -0.68 -1.02
CA LEU A 10 3.18 -0.27 -1.85
C LEU A 10 3.47 1.06 -2.52
N LEU A 11 3.15 1.17 -3.81
CA LEU A 11 3.35 2.41 -4.56
C LEU A 11 2.03 3.15 -4.67
N SER A 12 1.97 4.33 -4.07
CA SER A 12 0.83 5.23 -4.15
C SER A 12 1.14 6.47 -5.01
N ASP A 13 0.12 7.01 -5.66
CA ASP A 13 0.18 8.37 -6.20
C ASP A 13 -0.17 9.38 -5.10
N GLU A 14 0.38 10.59 -5.17
CA GLU A 14 0.15 11.65 -4.18
C GLU A 14 -1.34 11.87 -3.88
N LYS A 15 -2.17 11.89 -4.93
CA LYS A 15 -3.64 12.01 -4.81
C LYS A 15 -4.24 10.96 -3.86
N TRP A 16 -3.87 9.70 -4.04
CA TRP A 16 -4.46 8.58 -3.27
C TRP A 16 -3.86 8.49 -1.88
N TRP A 17 -2.59 8.86 -1.73
CA TRP A 17 -1.93 9.00 -0.44
C TRP A 17 -2.65 10.03 0.43
N ASN A 18 -2.85 11.26 -0.04
CA ASN A 18 -3.49 12.32 0.75
C ASN A 18 -4.89 11.93 1.21
N ARG A 19 -5.69 11.31 0.33
CA ARG A 19 -7.03 10.82 0.68
C ARG A 19 -7.01 9.68 1.70
N LEU A 20 -6.00 8.80 1.64
CA LEU A 20 -5.84 7.77 2.65
C LEU A 20 -5.60 8.42 4.02
N CYS A 21 -4.66 9.36 4.11
CA CYS A 21 -4.36 10.08 5.35
C CYS A 21 -5.58 10.79 5.94
N GLU A 22 -6.34 11.52 5.11
CA GLU A 22 -7.59 12.17 5.52
C GLU A 22 -8.60 11.18 6.10
N ARG A 23 -8.74 10.00 5.47
CA ARG A 23 -9.66 8.96 5.92
C ARG A 23 -9.20 8.29 7.22
N CYS A 24 -7.90 8.10 7.40
CA CYS A 24 -7.33 7.48 8.59
C CYS A 24 -7.51 8.35 9.84
N LYS A 25 -7.51 9.68 9.70
CA LYS A 25 -7.85 10.62 10.80
C LYS A 25 -9.27 10.42 11.35
N GLY A 26 -10.17 9.82 10.57
CA GLY A 26 -11.56 9.54 10.95
C GLY A 26 -11.78 8.29 11.82
N GLY A 27 -10.72 7.63 12.31
CA GLY A 27 -10.83 6.56 13.32
C GLY A 27 -11.29 5.19 12.81
N LYS A 28 -11.32 4.95 11.49
CA LYS A 28 -11.54 3.60 10.95
C LYS A 28 -10.34 2.71 11.28
N LYS A 29 -10.61 1.50 11.78
CA LYS A 29 -9.56 0.55 12.16
C LYS A 29 -8.94 -0.19 10.98
N THR A 30 -9.71 -0.39 9.91
CA THR A 30 -9.27 -1.17 8.74
C THR A 30 -9.44 -0.40 7.45
N HIS A 31 -8.42 -0.49 6.61
CA HIS A 31 -8.34 0.17 5.31
C HIS A 31 -7.92 -0.81 4.23
N ALA A 32 -8.21 -0.48 2.97
CA ALA A 32 -7.85 -1.30 1.83
C ALA A 32 -7.15 -0.49 0.73
N PHE A 33 -5.98 -0.99 0.31
CA PHE A 33 -5.22 -0.45 -0.82
C PHE A 33 -5.59 -1.21 -2.09
N VAL A 34 -6.06 -0.48 -3.10
CA VAL A 34 -6.59 -1.08 -4.33
C VAL A 34 -5.53 -1.18 -5.42
N ARG A 35 -5.46 -2.32 -6.08
CA ARG A 35 -4.59 -2.61 -7.21
C ARG A 35 -5.40 -3.16 -8.38
N ARG A 36 -4.97 -2.79 -9.59
CA ARG A 36 -5.61 -3.18 -10.87
C ARG A 36 -5.33 -4.61 -11.33
N ASN A 37 -4.29 -5.24 -10.78
CA ASN A 37 -3.79 -6.54 -11.21
C ASN A 37 -3.57 -7.42 -9.98
N LEU A 38 -3.42 -8.72 -10.21
CA LEU A 38 -3.08 -9.72 -9.19
C LEU A 38 -1.64 -9.52 -8.67
N VAL A 39 -1.43 -8.53 -7.82
CA VAL A 39 -0.12 -8.20 -7.25
C VAL A 39 -0.02 -8.63 -5.79
N GLY A 40 1.20 -8.69 -5.26
CA GLY A 40 1.44 -8.97 -3.85
C GLY A 40 0.99 -7.82 -2.92
N PRO A 41 1.20 -7.98 -1.60
CA PRO A 41 1.83 -9.13 -0.97
C PRO A 41 0.86 -10.28 -0.72
N LYS A 42 1.35 -11.52 -0.75
CA LYS A 42 0.61 -12.70 -0.28
C LYS A 42 0.89 -13.01 1.18
N LYS A 43 2.09 -12.67 1.64
CA LYS A 43 2.59 -12.86 2.99
C LYS A 43 3.46 -11.66 3.31
N ALA A 44 3.10 -10.87 4.31
CA ALA A 44 3.87 -9.76 4.85
C ALA A 44 3.33 -9.49 6.25
N GLU A 45 4.09 -8.81 7.09
CA GLU A 45 3.61 -8.28 8.37
C GLU A 45 3.42 -6.76 8.26
N LYS A 46 4.33 -6.08 7.58
CA LYS A 46 4.31 -4.62 7.42
C LYS A 46 4.08 -4.21 5.98
N LEU A 47 3.32 -3.14 5.80
CA LEU A 47 3.20 -2.41 4.55
C LEU A 47 3.91 -1.07 4.68
N LEU A 48 4.67 -0.70 3.67
CA LEU A 48 5.34 0.59 3.59
C LEU A 48 4.82 1.35 2.38
N PHE A 49 4.31 2.57 2.58
CA PHE A 49 3.68 3.35 1.53
C PHE A 49 4.69 4.29 0.88
N TYR A 50 5.25 3.85 -0.25
CA TYR A 50 6.08 4.68 -1.11
C TYR A 50 5.21 5.56 -2.00
N VAL A 51 5.26 6.87 -1.77
CA VAL A 51 4.56 7.87 -2.57
C VAL A 51 5.45 8.28 -3.73
N LYS A 52 4.90 8.17 -4.94
CA LYS A 52 5.60 8.50 -6.20
C LYS A 52 5.85 10.01 -6.31
N ARG A 53 6.24 10.48 -7.49
CA ARG A 53 6.45 11.91 -7.77
C ARG A 53 5.24 12.75 -7.34
N PRO A 54 5.46 13.96 -6.81
CA PRO A 54 6.76 14.63 -6.67
C PRO A 54 7.59 14.16 -5.45
N SER A 55 6.97 13.55 -4.45
CA SER A 55 7.62 13.28 -3.15
C SER A 55 8.71 12.21 -3.18
N MET A 56 8.50 11.10 -3.90
CA MET A 56 9.47 10.00 -4.04
C MET A 56 10.05 9.48 -2.69
N GLN A 57 9.16 9.16 -1.76
CA GLN A 57 9.53 8.79 -0.38
C GLN A 57 8.54 7.81 0.24
N ILE A 58 8.97 7.03 1.24
CA ILE A 58 8.07 6.27 2.11
C ILE A 58 7.48 7.23 3.13
N ARG A 59 6.15 7.31 3.21
CA ARG A 59 5.45 8.29 4.07
C ARG A 59 4.60 7.66 5.16
N GLY A 60 4.44 6.35 5.15
CA GLY A 60 3.64 5.68 6.16
C GLY A 60 3.88 4.20 6.20
N VAL A 61 3.39 3.62 7.28
CA VAL A 61 3.46 2.19 7.57
C VAL A 61 2.10 1.70 8.05
N ALA A 62 1.85 0.41 7.87
CA ALA A 62 0.66 -0.24 8.39
C ALA A 62 0.92 -1.74 8.60
N ASP A 63 0.03 -2.38 9.35
CA ASP A 63 0.04 -3.83 9.54
C ASP A 63 -0.78 -4.50 8.44
N PHE A 64 -0.17 -5.44 7.72
CA PHE A 64 -0.85 -6.22 6.70
C PHE A 64 -1.85 -7.19 7.37
N ILE A 65 -3.09 -7.20 6.88
CA ILE A 65 -4.09 -8.18 7.31
C ILE A 65 -4.17 -9.31 6.28
N GLU A 66 -4.55 -8.96 5.06
CA GLU A 66 -4.73 -9.95 4.00
C GLU A 66 -4.73 -9.32 2.61
N ARG A 67 -4.64 -10.19 1.60
CA ARG A 67 -4.83 -9.83 0.20
C ARG A 67 -6.00 -10.59 -0.37
N VAL A 68 -7.04 -9.87 -0.75
CA VAL A 68 -8.21 -10.41 -1.45
C VAL A 68 -8.16 -10.00 -2.91
N ALA A 69 -8.31 -10.94 -3.84
CA ALA A 69 -8.32 -10.65 -5.26
C ALA A 69 -9.42 -11.46 -5.95
N GLY A 70 -10.10 -10.85 -6.90
CA GLY A 70 -11.29 -11.43 -7.50
C GLY A 70 -12.06 -10.43 -8.35
N ASP A 71 -13.36 -10.67 -8.48
CA ASP A 71 -14.28 -9.84 -9.22
C ASP A 71 -14.35 -8.41 -8.64
N PRO A 72 -14.27 -7.36 -9.49
CA PRO A 72 -14.34 -5.99 -9.04
C PRO A 72 -15.61 -5.62 -8.27
N LYS A 73 -16.77 -6.09 -8.70
CA LYS A 73 -18.07 -5.75 -8.11
C LYS A 73 -18.18 -6.37 -6.72
N GLU A 74 -17.90 -7.67 -6.61
CA GLU A 74 -17.92 -8.39 -5.33
C GLU A 74 -16.95 -7.77 -4.31
N LEU A 75 -15.73 -7.43 -4.74
CA LEU A 75 -14.74 -6.78 -3.88
C LEU A 75 -15.20 -5.41 -3.41
N TRP A 76 -15.85 -4.64 -4.28
CA TRP A 76 -16.35 -3.31 -3.93
C TRP A 76 -17.51 -3.37 -2.95
N GLU A 77 -18.48 -4.26 -3.17
CA GLU A 77 -19.62 -4.45 -2.27
C GLU A 77 -19.15 -4.85 -0.87
N LYS A 78 -18.13 -5.70 -0.77
CA LYS A 78 -17.62 -6.19 0.51
C LYS A 78 -16.65 -5.23 1.21
N TYR A 79 -15.74 -4.60 0.46
CA TYR A 79 -14.61 -3.85 1.03
C TYR A 79 -14.45 -2.42 0.50
N GLY A 80 -15.31 -1.96 -0.41
CA GLY A 80 -15.22 -0.62 -0.99
C GLY A 80 -15.20 0.49 0.07
N GLY A 81 -15.94 0.29 1.16
CA GLY A 81 -15.98 1.15 2.34
C GLY A 81 -14.67 1.21 3.15
N GLU A 82 -13.68 0.38 2.87
CA GLU A 82 -12.33 0.41 3.46
C GLU A 82 -11.32 1.17 2.58
N THR A 83 -11.63 1.40 1.30
CA THR A 83 -10.72 2.05 0.35
C THR A 83 -10.74 3.58 0.47
N CYS A 84 -9.74 4.26 -0.10
CA CYS A 84 -9.74 5.73 -0.25
C CYS A 84 -10.53 6.25 -1.47
N LEU A 85 -11.23 5.37 -2.17
CA LEU A 85 -12.07 5.72 -3.32
C LEU A 85 -13.48 6.10 -2.83
N ASN A 86 -14.06 7.14 -3.43
CA ASN A 86 -15.29 7.73 -2.91
C ASN A 86 -16.57 7.07 -3.43
N SER A 87 -16.48 6.35 -4.55
CA SER A 87 -17.65 5.74 -5.19
C SER A 87 -17.25 4.54 -6.04
N TYR A 88 -18.24 3.69 -6.31
CA TYR A 88 -18.06 2.57 -7.23
C TYR A 88 -17.64 3.04 -8.63
N LYS A 89 -18.19 4.17 -9.10
CA LYS A 89 -17.83 4.78 -10.38
C LYS A 89 -16.35 5.19 -10.42
N GLU A 90 -15.84 5.82 -9.35
CA GLU A 90 -14.41 6.17 -9.26
C GLU A 90 -13.53 4.91 -9.23
N TYR A 91 -13.98 3.86 -8.54
CA TYR A 91 -13.29 2.59 -8.51
C TYR A 91 -13.22 1.89 -9.88
N LEU A 92 -14.33 1.82 -10.63
CA LEU A 92 -14.32 1.27 -11.99
C LEU A 92 -13.43 2.09 -12.94
N ALA A 93 -13.51 3.42 -12.85
CA ALA A 93 -12.61 4.31 -13.59
C ALA A 93 -11.14 4.09 -13.20
N PHE A 94 -10.87 3.86 -11.91
CA PHE A 94 -9.55 3.49 -11.42
C PHE A 94 -9.09 2.18 -12.04
N LEU A 95 -9.94 1.16 -12.16
CA LEU A 95 -9.56 -0.15 -12.71
C LEU A 95 -9.25 -0.11 -14.21
N LYS A 96 -9.77 0.87 -14.96
CA LYS A 96 -9.56 1.01 -16.42
C LYS A 96 -9.94 -0.26 -17.19
N GLY A 97 -11.11 -0.82 -16.89
CA GLY A 97 -11.65 -2.00 -17.61
C GLY A 97 -10.98 -3.33 -17.26
N ARG A 98 -10.21 -3.42 -16.16
CA ARG A 98 -9.64 -4.69 -15.70
C ARG A 98 -10.72 -5.56 -15.07
N GLU A 99 -10.76 -6.82 -15.49
CA GLU A 99 -11.71 -7.84 -15.03
C GLU A 99 -11.42 -8.36 -13.61
N LYS A 100 -10.24 -8.08 -13.07
CA LYS A 100 -9.86 -8.46 -11.71
C LYS A 100 -9.28 -7.28 -10.96
N ALA A 101 -9.57 -7.21 -9.68
CA ALA A 101 -8.97 -6.25 -8.76
C ALA A 101 -8.28 -6.98 -7.61
N THR A 102 -7.46 -6.24 -6.86
CA THR A 102 -6.80 -6.75 -5.65
C THR A 102 -6.90 -5.69 -4.57
N PHE A 103 -7.41 -6.11 -3.40
CA PHE A 103 -7.52 -5.32 -2.19
C PHE A 103 -6.49 -5.85 -1.20
N ILE A 104 -5.59 -4.97 -0.79
CA ILE A 104 -4.59 -5.24 0.24
C ILE A 104 -5.12 -4.58 1.50
N ARG A 105 -5.65 -5.37 2.43
CA ARG A 105 -6.26 -4.90 3.66
C ARG A 105 -5.21 -4.70 4.74
N PHE A 106 -5.36 -3.64 5.52
CA PHE A 106 -4.40 -3.25 6.55
C PHE A 106 -5.05 -2.50 7.71
N THR A 107 -4.35 -2.48 8.84
CA THR A 107 -4.72 -1.75 10.06
C THR A 107 -3.50 -1.01 10.64
N ASN A 108 -3.67 -0.32 11.76
CA ASN A 108 -2.61 0.41 12.46
C ASN A 108 -1.82 1.32 11.51
N PHE A 109 -2.54 2.01 10.62
CA PHE A 109 -1.92 2.94 9.70
C PHE A 109 -1.32 4.11 10.47
N CYS A 110 -0.06 4.41 10.19
CA CYS A 110 0.68 5.50 10.77
C CYS A 110 1.38 6.29 9.66
N GLU A 111 1.19 7.61 9.65
CA GLU A 111 2.02 8.51 8.86
C GLU A 111 3.37 8.66 9.56
N LEU A 112 4.47 8.58 8.82
CA LEU A 112 5.80 8.79 9.38
C LEU A 112 6.03 10.29 9.57
N GLU A 113 6.43 10.68 10.79
CA GLU A 113 6.85 12.07 11.09
C GLU A 113 8.03 12.50 10.22
N ASN A 114 8.96 11.58 9.98
CA ASN A 114 10.11 11.75 9.10
C ASN A 114 9.99 10.80 7.89
N PRO A 115 9.43 11.27 6.76
CA PRO A 115 9.36 10.48 5.54
C PRO A 115 10.74 10.01 5.07
N VAL A 116 10.83 8.79 4.55
CA VAL A 116 12.10 8.20 4.11
C VAL A 116 12.33 8.42 2.61
N PRO A 117 13.32 9.21 2.19
CA PRO A 117 13.59 9.47 0.78
C PRO A 117 13.99 8.20 0.01
N PHE A 118 13.73 8.19 -1.30
CA PHE A 118 14.13 7.07 -2.16
C PHE A 118 15.62 6.73 -2.08
N GLU A 119 16.51 7.72 -1.90
CA GLU A 119 17.96 7.46 -1.80
C GLU A 119 18.33 6.62 -0.57
N VAL A 120 17.64 6.80 0.56
CA VAL A 120 17.83 5.96 1.75
C VAL A 120 17.34 4.54 1.47
N LEU A 121 16.14 4.40 0.90
CA LEU A 121 15.61 3.09 0.49
C LEU A 121 16.55 2.38 -0.49
N LYS A 122 17.08 3.09 -1.48
CA LYS A 122 18.01 2.56 -2.48
C LYS A 122 19.30 2.08 -1.82
N LYS A 123 19.87 2.85 -0.88
CA LYS A 123 21.07 2.47 -0.13
C LYS A 123 20.85 1.19 0.67
N LEU A 124 19.73 1.09 1.39
CA LEU A 124 19.46 -0.05 2.29
C LEU A 124 19.01 -1.32 1.54
N SER A 125 18.22 -1.18 0.48
CA SER A 125 17.61 -2.33 -0.21
C SER A 125 18.29 -2.70 -1.53
N GLY A 126 19.29 -1.94 -1.96
CA GLY A 126 19.95 -2.10 -3.26
C GLY A 126 19.03 -1.83 -4.47
N VAL A 127 17.85 -1.24 -4.24
CA VAL A 127 16.82 -1.08 -5.26
C VAL A 127 17.09 0.16 -6.12
N LEU A 128 17.32 -0.06 -7.42
CA LEU A 128 17.48 1.02 -8.39
C LEU A 128 16.17 1.74 -8.74
N LYS A 129 15.02 1.06 -8.58
CA LYS A 129 13.67 1.62 -8.76
C LYS A 129 12.64 0.74 -8.03
N VAL A 130 11.66 1.34 -7.39
CA VAL A 130 10.57 0.55 -6.77
C VAL A 130 9.71 -0.08 -7.89
N PRO A 131 9.60 -1.41 -7.98
CA PRO A 131 8.83 -2.06 -9.04
C PRO A 131 7.35 -1.67 -8.96
N ARG A 132 6.66 -1.52 -10.08
CA ARG A 132 5.23 -1.12 -10.10
C ARG A 132 4.33 -2.04 -9.26
N GLY A 133 4.66 -3.34 -9.23
CA GLY A 133 3.96 -4.35 -8.44
C GLY A 133 4.21 -4.26 -6.93
N GLY A 134 5.17 -3.46 -6.49
CA GLY A 134 5.69 -3.44 -5.13
C GLY A 134 6.92 -4.33 -4.99
N LYS A 135 7.49 -4.39 -3.78
CA LYS A 135 8.69 -5.18 -3.49
C LYS A 135 8.67 -5.65 -2.04
N TYR A 136 9.07 -6.90 -1.81
CA TYR A 136 9.38 -7.40 -0.48
C TYR A 136 10.72 -6.86 0.02
N ILE A 137 10.77 -6.60 1.31
CA ILE A 137 11.98 -6.20 2.04
C ILE A 137 12.05 -6.96 3.37
N SER A 138 13.27 -7.17 3.84
CA SER A 138 13.52 -7.94 5.06
C SER A 138 13.13 -7.16 6.32
N ARG A 139 12.99 -7.87 7.44
CA ARG A 139 12.74 -7.29 8.77
C ARG A 139 13.81 -6.27 9.15
N GLU A 140 15.08 -6.60 8.89
CA GLU A 140 16.21 -5.71 9.13
C GLU A 140 16.06 -4.38 8.38
N ILE A 141 15.77 -4.43 7.07
CA ILE A 141 15.57 -3.22 6.26
C ILE A 141 14.36 -2.43 6.77
N VAL A 142 13.25 -3.09 7.11
CA VAL A 142 12.08 -2.39 7.64
C VAL A 142 12.43 -1.64 8.92
N ASN A 143 13.09 -2.30 9.88
CA ASN A 143 13.46 -1.68 11.15
C ASN A 143 14.35 -0.45 10.92
N GLN A 144 15.33 -0.54 10.02
CA GLN A 144 16.20 0.61 9.68
C GLN A 144 15.46 1.76 8.97
N LEU A 145 14.34 1.50 8.29
CA LEU A 145 13.54 2.53 7.63
C LEU A 145 12.53 3.22 8.56
N ILE A 146 12.09 2.55 9.63
CA ILE A 146 11.00 3.03 10.49
C ILE A 146 11.46 3.46 11.90
N THR A 147 12.76 3.37 12.17
CA THR A 147 13.40 3.92 13.37
C THR A 147 13.57 5.43 13.22
#